data_AF-A0A7U2I032-F1
#
_entry.id   AF-A0A7U2I032-F1
#
_cell.length_a   1.000
_cell.length_b   1.000
_cell.length_c   1.000
_cell.angle_alpha   90.00
_cell.angle_beta   90.00
_cell.angle_gamma   90.00
#
_symmetry.space_group_name_H-M   'P 1'
#
loop_
_entity.id
_entity.type
_entity.pdbx_description
1 polymer ?
#
loop_
_entity_poly.entity_id
_entity_poly.type
_entity_poly.pdbx_seq_one_letter_code
_entity_poly.pdbx_strand_id
1 'polypeptide(L)'
;MSSSPLTQRTTPLYQKDGHLYTHTSPITSIQPLSSLPLETQSLFKAPQDNPQEPFILTTPSTIFHAQGGGQPSDTGTITSNGTTFAVHQVRKPAEDGAIFHLGTFSPEGQKFVEEQDGEQNIDVDKRVLHSRIHTAGHVIGLAINTLMLSGSLPSDLRDGKASHYPGAAFVEFAGLIPGTAKDLIQAKVDEMVAADLPVGIHFWSEEEAREKCTGVVESFKGDEDGVRVVEIGDVGSYPCGGTHVRALRECGQVVVRGIKRQKGISKVSYEVRDV
;
A
#
# COMPACT_ATOMS: atom_id res chain seq x y z
N MET A 1 31.48 -5.41 -13.72
CA MET A 1 30.22 -5.67 -14.43
C MET A 1 29.26 -4.59 -13.96
N SER A 2 28.87 -3.65 -14.83
CA SER A 2 27.89 -2.62 -14.46
C SER A 2 26.57 -3.32 -14.17
N SER A 3 26.08 -3.19 -12.94
CA SER A 3 24.75 -3.66 -12.54
C SER A 3 23.69 -3.02 -13.43
N SER A 4 22.73 -3.80 -13.91
CA SER A 4 21.63 -3.24 -14.72
C SER A 4 20.92 -2.13 -13.93
N PRO A 5 20.69 -0.94 -14.51
CA PRO A 5 19.96 0.15 -13.84
C PRO A 5 18.57 -0.25 -13.32
N LEU A 6 17.97 -1.28 -13.92
CA LEU A 6 16.68 -1.87 -13.51
C LEU A 6 16.77 -2.78 -12.27
N THR A 7 17.99 -3.02 -11.76
CA THR A 7 18.26 -3.85 -10.58
C THR A 7 18.81 -3.04 -9.41
N GLN A 8 19.10 -1.75 -9.61
CA GLN A 8 19.57 -0.87 -8.55
C GLN A 8 18.45 -0.62 -7.55
N ARG A 9 18.69 -0.94 -6.27
CA ARG A 9 17.72 -0.76 -5.17
C ARG A 9 17.25 0.70 -5.12
N THR A 10 15.92 0.88 -5.08
CA THR A 10 15.31 2.19 -4.85
C THR A 10 14.94 2.33 -3.38
N THR A 11 15.30 3.44 -2.73
CA THR A 11 14.87 3.78 -1.38
C THR A 11 13.41 4.26 -1.38
N PRO A 12 12.46 3.54 -0.75
CA PRO A 12 11.05 3.91 -0.73
C PRO A 12 10.77 4.90 0.41
N LEU A 13 10.91 6.20 0.16
CA LEU A 13 10.77 7.25 1.18
C LEU A 13 9.39 7.25 1.86
N TYR A 14 8.34 6.84 1.14
CA TYR A 14 6.98 6.70 1.66
C TYR A 14 6.85 5.70 2.82
N GLN A 15 7.81 4.79 2.99
CA GLN A 15 7.82 3.87 4.12
C GLN A 15 8.16 4.59 5.44
N LYS A 16 9.02 5.62 5.40
CA LYS A 16 9.40 6.42 6.57
C LYS A 16 8.47 7.62 6.74
N ASP A 17 8.07 8.27 5.64
CA ASP A 17 7.12 9.38 5.66
C ASP A 17 6.07 9.24 4.55
N GLY A 18 4.92 8.66 4.90
CA GLY A 18 3.77 8.52 3.98
C GLY A 18 3.09 9.84 3.60
N HIS A 19 3.48 10.97 4.20
CA HIS A 19 2.94 12.31 3.97
C HIS A 19 3.91 13.21 3.19
N LEU A 20 5.05 12.67 2.76
CA LEU A 20 5.93 13.34 1.83
C LEU A 20 5.31 13.26 0.42
N TYR A 21 4.88 14.41 -0.10
CA TYR A 21 4.11 14.51 -1.35
C TYR A 21 4.91 15.04 -2.54
N THR A 22 6.07 15.63 -2.27
CA THR A 22 7.02 16.13 -3.27
C THR A 22 8.43 15.67 -2.93
N HIS A 23 9.22 15.28 -3.92
CA HIS A 23 10.61 14.86 -3.72
C HIS A 23 11.42 14.97 -5.01
N THR A 24 12.67 15.38 -4.93
CA THR A 24 13.55 15.43 -6.11
C THR A 24 14.56 14.30 -6.05
N SER A 25 14.68 13.55 -7.15
CA SER A 25 15.67 12.47 -7.29
C SER A 25 16.19 12.44 -8.73
N PRO A 26 17.48 12.11 -8.94
CA PRO A 26 17.98 11.91 -10.29
C PRO A 26 17.34 10.70 -10.96
N ILE A 27 17.21 10.73 -12.28
CA ILE A 27 16.69 9.61 -13.07
C ILE A 27 17.80 8.59 -13.30
N THR A 28 17.57 7.34 -12.88
CA THR A 28 18.55 6.25 -13.04
C THR A 28 18.43 5.57 -14.39
N SER A 29 17.21 5.35 -14.89
CA SER A 29 17.01 4.75 -16.20
C SER A 29 15.63 5.02 -16.76
N ILE A 30 15.52 5.00 -18.10
CA ILE A 30 14.29 5.19 -18.85
C ILE A 30 14.29 4.28 -20.06
N GLN A 31 13.34 3.36 -20.13
CA GLN A 31 13.26 2.39 -21.21
C GLN A 31 11.81 2.24 -21.70
N PRO A 32 11.56 2.16 -23.02
CA PRO A 32 10.25 1.75 -23.51
C PRO A 32 9.82 0.44 -22.85
N LEU A 33 8.55 0.31 -22.43
CA LEU A 33 8.05 -0.95 -21.88
C LEU A 33 8.24 -2.11 -22.87
N SER A 34 8.06 -1.81 -24.16
CA SER A 34 8.21 -2.74 -25.28
C SER A 34 9.61 -3.34 -25.41
N SER A 35 10.66 -2.65 -24.92
CA SER A 35 12.05 -3.13 -24.98
C SER A 35 12.44 -4.03 -23.80
N LEU A 36 11.57 -4.18 -22.79
CA LEU A 36 11.83 -4.98 -21.60
C LEU A 36 11.40 -6.44 -21.77
N PRO A 37 11.93 -7.38 -20.96
CA PRO A 37 11.46 -8.77 -20.96
C PRO A 37 9.95 -8.89 -20.73
N LEU A 38 9.31 -9.89 -21.34
CA LEU A 38 7.85 -10.12 -21.22
C LEU A 38 7.38 -10.28 -19.77
N GLU A 39 8.22 -10.85 -18.90
CA GLU A 39 7.95 -10.94 -17.46
C GLU A 39 7.75 -9.55 -16.84
N THR A 40 8.65 -8.61 -17.13
CA THR A 40 8.51 -7.21 -16.69
C THR A 40 7.29 -6.54 -17.30
N GLN A 41 7.03 -6.75 -18.59
CA GLN A 41 5.85 -6.20 -19.26
C GLN A 41 4.54 -6.66 -18.59
N SER A 42 4.49 -7.93 -18.18
CA SER A 42 3.31 -8.55 -17.56
C SER A 42 2.96 -8.02 -16.17
N LEU A 43 3.88 -7.30 -15.50
CA LEU A 43 3.63 -6.66 -14.21
C LEU A 43 2.66 -5.47 -14.30
N PHE A 44 2.53 -4.93 -15.51
CA PHE A 44 1.77 -3.72 -15.78
C PHE A 44 0.52 -4.03 -16.59
N LYS A 45 -0.56 -3.31 -16.28
CA LYS A 45 -1.73 -3.29 -17.14
C LYS A 45 -1.54 -2.20 -18.18
N ALA A 46 -1.69 -2.52 -19.46
CA ALA A 46 -1.66 -1.51 -20.51
C ALA A 46 -2.72 -0.43 -20.23
N PRO A 47 -2.39 0.86 -20.34
CA PRO A 47 -3.40 1.91 -20.34
C PRO A 47 -4.40 1.63 -21.47
N GLN A 48 -5.68 1.43 -21.15
CA GLN A 48 -6.68 1.02 -22.14
C GLN A 48 -6.96 2.09 -23.20
N ASP A 49 -6.63 3.35 -22.91
CA ASP A 49 -7.02 4.53 -23.72
C ASP A 49 -5.85 5.47 -24.07
N ASN A 50 -4.59 5.07 -23.89
CA ASN A 50 -3.45 5.90 -24.28
C ASN A 50 -2.70 5.29 -25.48
N PRO A 51 -2.77 5.91 -26.68
CA PRO A 51 -2.05 5.42 -27.87
C PRO A 51 -0.54 5.61 -27.77
N GLN A 52 -0.04 6.38 -26.80
CA GLN A 52 1.37 6.67 -26.64
C GLN A 52 2.14 5.47 -26.06
N GLU A 53 3.34 5.22 -26.57
CA GLU A 53 4.23 4.18 -26.03
C GLU A 53 4.58 4.49 -24.56
N PRO A 54 4.33 3.55 -23.62
CA PRO A 54 4.68 3.73 -22.22
C PRO A 54 6.16 3.39 -21.96
N PHE A 55 6.74 4.05 -20.96
CA PHE A 55 8.11 3.84 -20.49
C PHE A 55 8.12 3.36 -19.04
N ILE A 56 9.19 2.65 -18.68
CA ILE A 56 9.58 2.39 -17.31
C ILE A 56 10.70 3.35 -16.93
N LEU A 57 10.50 4.06 -15.82
CA LEU A 57 11.46 4.97 -15.22
C LEU A 57 11.85 4.47 -13.82
N THR A 58 13.14 4.51 -13.52
CA THR A 58 13.68 4.21 -12.18
C THR A 58 14.45 5.41 -11.60
N THR A 59 14.47 5.50 -10.28
CA THR A 59 15.20 6.51 -9.50
C THR A 59 15.87 5.83 -8.29
N PRO A 60 16.93 6.40 -7.69
CA PRO A 60 17.53 5.84 -6.49
C PRO A 60 16.64 6.01 -5.25
N SER A 61 15.70 6.97 -5.26
CA SER A 61 14.72 7.16 -4.20
C SER A 61 13.38 7.61 -4.77
N THR A 62 12.28 7.18 -4.14
CA THR A 62 10.94 7.56 -4.60
C THR A 62 9.96 7.76 -3.46
N ILE A 63 9.07 8.73 -3.64
CA ILE A 63 7.90 8.92 -2.77
C ILE A 63 6.68 8.16 -3.25
N PHE A 64 6.67 7.61 -4.47
CA PHE A 64 5.54 6.85 -4.97
C PHE A 64 5.44 5.47 -4.30
N HIS A 65 4.32 5.17 -3.67
CA HIS A 65 3.98 3.85 -3.18
C HIS A 65 3.84 2.87 -4.34
N ALA A 66 4.68 1.84 -4.37
CA ALA A 66 4.53 0.70 -5.26
C ALA A 66 3.38 -0.18 -4.80
N GLN A 67 2.55 -0.68 -5.72
CA GLN A 67 1.42 -1.54 -5.37
C GLN A 67 1.89 -2.75 -4.56
N GLY A 68 1.25 -2.99 -3.41
CA GLY A 68 1.61 -4.06 -2.47
C GLY A 68 0.65 -4.11 -1.29
N GLY A 69 0.62 -5.22 -0.55
CA GLY A 69 -0.23 -5.36 0.65
C GLY A 69 -1.73 -5.20 0.41
N GLY A 70 -2.21 -5.32 -0.83
CA GLY A 70 -3.60 -5.03 -1.20
C GLY A 70 -3.89 -3.56 -1.52
N GLN A 71 -2.95 -2.64 -1.26
CA GLN A 71 -3.06 -1.22 -1.57
C GLN A 71 -2.68 -0.93 -3.04
N PRO A 72 -3.46 -0.12 -3.77
CA PRO A 72 -3.08 0.36 -5.11
C PRO A 72 -1.77 1.15 -5.10
N SER A 73 -1.09 1.20 -6.25
CA SER A 73 0.05 2.13 -6.41
C SER A 73 -0.42 3.57 -6.48
N ASP A 74 0.47 4.51 -6.16
CA ASP A 74 0.21 5.92 -6.47
C ASP A 74 0.26 6.21 -7.97
N THR A 75 -0.32 7.35 -8.32
CA THR A 75 -0.20 8.04 -9.60
C THR A 75 0.32 9.44 -9.37
N GLY A 76 0.77 10.13 -10.41
CA GLY A 76 1.27 11.50 -10.29
C GLY A 76 2.14 11.88 -11.47
N THR A 77 3.11 12.75 -11.23
CA THR A 77 4.04 13.24 -12.26
C THR A 77 5.47 13.29 -11.76
N ILE A 78 6.41 13.12 -12.68
CA ILE A 78 7.81 13.51 -12.48
C ILE A 78 8.09 14.61 -13.51
N THR A 79 8.62 15.75 -13.10
CA THR A 79 8.83 16.92 -13.97
C THR A 79 10.30 17.34 -13.99
N SER A 80 10.80 17.71 -15.18
CA SER A 80 12.15 18.24 -15.35
C SER A 80 12.23 19.09 -16.62
N ASN A 81 12.79 20.30 -16.54
CA ASN A 81 13.05 21.19 -17.68
C ASN A 81 11.85 21.37 -18.64
N GLY A 82 10.63 21.46 -18.11
CA GLY A 82 9.40 21.63 -18.92
C GLY A 82 8.85 20.34 -19.56
N THR A 83 9.55 19.21 -19.43
CA THR A 83 9.05 17.87 -19.76
C THR A 83 8.37 17.25 -18.53
N THR A 84 7.24 16.59 -18.74
CA THR A 84 6.48 15.88 -17.70
C THR A 84 6.40 14.40 -18.05
N PHE A 85 6.68 13.54 -17.07
CA PHE A 85 6.40 12.11 -17.12
C PHE A 85 5.20 11.81 -16.22
N ALA A 86 4.06 11.49 -16.82
CA ALA A 86 2.84 11.13 -16.09
C ALA A 86 2.95 9.67 -15.62
N VAL A 87 3.01 9.45 -14.31
CA VAL A 87 3.13 8.13 -13.68
C VAL A 87 1.74 7.53 -13.50
N HIS A 88 1.52 6.39 -14.16
CA HIS A 88 0.24 5.68 -14.19
C HIS A 88 0.18 4.48 -13.24
N GLN A 89 1.30 3.76 -13.07
CA GLN A 89 1.40 2.61 -12.19
C GLN A 89 2.81 2.51 -11.61
N VAL A 90 2.91 2.03 -10.37
CA VAL A 90 4.20 1.78 -9.71
C VAL A 90 4.27 0.34 -9.22
N ARG A 91 5.38 -0.34 -9.51
CA ARG A 91 5.61 -1.76 -9.17
C ARG A 91 6.98 -1.95 -8.56
N LYS A 92 7.08 -2.91 -7.65
CA LYS A 92 8.33 -3.37 -7.04
C LYS A 92 8.49 -4.85 -7.38
N PRO A 93 9.22 -5.22 -8.45
CA PRO A 93 9.31 -6.62 -8.92
C PRO A 93 10.03 -7.55 -7.94
N ALA A 94 10.99 -7.03 -7.19
CA ALA A 94 11.77 -7.76 -6.20
C ALA A 94 11.93 -6.92 -4.92
N GLU A 95 11.96 -7.57 -3.75
CA GLU A 95 12.01 -6.87 -2.46
C GLU A 95 13.25 -5.98 -2.28
N ASP A 96 14.40 -6.39 -2.80
CA ASP A 96 15.63 -5.60 -2.72
C ASP A 96 15.99 -4.92 -4.07
N GLY A 97 15.00 -4.74 -4.93
CA GLY A 97 15.17 -4.25 -6.30
C GLY A 97 14.78 -2.78 -6.52
N ALA A 98 14.84 -2.38 -7.79
CA ALA A 98 14.35 -1.09 -8.24
C ALA A 98 12.82 -1.00 -8.13
N ILE A 99 12.32 0.21 -7.90
CA ILE A 99 10.90 0.54 -8.04
C ILE A 99 10.67 1.11 -9.43
N PHE A 100 9.75 0.48 -10.17
CA PHE A 100 9.43 0.81 -11.55
C PHE A 100 8.22 1.75 -11.62
N HIS A 101 8.41 2.90 -12.26
CA HIS A 101 7.36 3.86 -12.57
C HIS A 101 6.97 3.70 -14.03
N LEU A 102 5.78 3.17 -14.29
CA LEU A 102 5.20 3.12 -15.62
C LEU A 102 4.51 4.45 -15.92
N GLY A 103 4.84 5.06 -17.05
CA GLY A 103 4.28 6.35 -17.42
C GLY A 103 4.47 6.72 -18.88
N THR A 104 4.00 7.92 -19.23
CA THR A 104 4.11 8.49 -20.57
C THR A 104 4.58 9.94 -20.52
N PHE A 105 5.26 10.40 -21.57
CA PHE A 105 5.84 11.75 -21.62
C PHE A 105 4.88 12.79 -22.23
N SER A 106 4.93 14.01 -21.70
CA SER A 106 4.27 15.19 -22.26
C SER A 106 5.24 16.38 -22.24
N PRO A 107 5.44 17.10 -23.37
CA PRO A 107 4.90 16.79 -24.69
C PRO A 107 5.52 15.51 -25.29
N GLU A 108 4.82 14.91 -26.25
CA GLU A 108 5.31 13.71 -26.94
C GLU A 108 6.67 13.97 -27.63
N GLY A 109 7.53 12.97 -27.64
CA GLY A 109 8.87 13.03 -28.25
C GLY A 109 9.94 13.65 -27.36
N GLN A 110 9.58 14.37 -26.29
CA GLN A 110 10.54 14.80 -25.27
C GLN A 110 10.71 13.72 -24.22
N LYS A 111 11.96 13.43 -23.88
CA LYS A 111 12.32 12.43 -22.87
C LYS A 111 13.35 13.03 -21.93
N PHE A 112 13.33 12.53 -20.71
CA PHE A 112 14.37 12.77 -19.74
C PHE A 112 15.68 12.09 -20.14
N VAL A 113 16.80 12.60 -19.62
CA VAL A 113 18.13 11.99 -19.73
C VAL A 113 18.52 11.39 -18.39
N GLU A 114 19.29 10.31 -18.38
CA GLU A 114 19.84 9.73 -17.14
C GLU A 114 20.69 10.77 -16.37
N GLU A 115 20.76 10.63 -15.05
CA GLU A 115 21.41 11.53 -14.08
C GLU A 115 20.81 12.93 -13.97
N GLN A 116 19.81 13.30 -14.78
CA GLN A 116 19.11 14.56 -14.59
C GLN A 116 18.15 14.47 -13.40
N ASP A 117 17.95 15.58 -12.69
CA ASP A 117 16.96 15.65 -11.60
C ASP A 117 15.53 15.65 -12.13
N GLY A 118 14.68 14.83 -11.50
CA GLY A 118 13.24 14.81 -11.70
C GLY A 118 12.49 15.11 -10.41
N GLU A 119 11.63 16.12 -10.44
CA GLU A 119 10.76 16.48 -9.32
C GLU A 119 9.51 15.61 -9.33
N GLN A 120 9.42 14.72 -8.35
CA GLN A 120 8.30 13.82 -8.11
C GLN A 120 7.17 14.55 -7.40
N ASN A 121 5.96 14.43 -7.93
CA ASN A 121 4.73 14.99 -7.38
C ASN A 121 3.64 13.91 -7.46
N ILE A 122 3.13 13.44 -6.32
CA ILE A 122 2.06 12.43 -6.31
C ILE A 122 0.67 13.07 -6.40
N ASP A 123 -0.32 12.28 -6.83
CA ASP A 123 -1.74 12.59 -6.66
C ASP A 123 -2.11 12.46 -5.17
N VAL A 124 -2.10 13.60 -4.47
CA VAL A 124 -2.27 13.66 -3.01
C VAL A 124 -3.64 13.15 -2.57
N ASP A 125 -4.70 13.49 -3.30
CA ASP A 125 -6.06 13.08 -2.95
C ASP A 125 -6.20 11.56 -3.02
N LYS A 126 -5.64 10.93 -4.07
CA LYS A 126 -5.59 9.46 -4.14
C LYS A 126 -4.72 8.85 -3.06
N ARG A 127 -3.55 9.41 -2.77
CA ARG A 127 -2.68 8.93 -1.69
C ARG A 127 -3.41 8.93 -0.35
N VAL A 128 -4.07 10.04 -0.01
CA VAL A 128 -4.83 10.18 1.24
C VAL A 128 -5.97 9.17 1.29
N LEU A 129 -6.75 9.04 0.22
CA LEU A 129 -7.83 8.05 0.14
C LEU A 129 -7.31 6.61 0.32
N HIS A 130 -6.21 6.25 -0.34
CA HIS A 130 -5.61 4.92 -0.20
C HIS A 130 -5.11 4.67 1.23
N SER A 131 -4.44 5.64 1.85
CA SER A 131 -4.02 5.55 3.26
C SER A 131 -5.20 5.36 4.21
N ARG A 132 -6.31 6.07 3.99
CA ARG A 132 -7.54 5.92 4.78
C ARG A 132 -8.11 4.51 4.67
N ILE A 133 -8.27 4.01 3.44
CA ILE A 133 -8.82 2.66 3.20
C ILE A 133 -7.90 1.58 3.78
N HIS A 134 -6.58 1.75 3.67
CA HIS A 134 -5.62 0.78 4.21
C HIS A 134 -5.67 0.75 5.73
N THR A 135 -5.60 1.90 6.41
CA THR A 135 -5.74 1.96 7.87
C THR A 135 -7.08 1.41 8.33
N ALA A 136 -8.19 1.72 7.65
CA ALA A 136 -9.50 1.13 7.95
C ALA A 136 -9.51 -0.40 7.85
N GLY A 137 -8.72 -0.98 6.93
CA GLY A 137 -8.51 -2.42 6.85
C GLY A 137 -7.88 -2.99 8.12
N HIS A 138 -6.83 -2.35 8.65
CA HIS A 138 -6.24 -2.72 9.92
C HIS A 138 -7.20 -2.55 11.10
N VAL A 139 -7.98 -1.47 11.14
CA VAL A 139 -9.00 -1.26 12.18
C VAL A 139 -10.01 -2.42 12.19
N ILE A 140 -10.48 -2.87 11.03
CA ILE A 140 -11.40 -4.03 10.95
C ILE A 140 -10.70 -5.31 11.39
N GLY A 141 -9.43 -5.50 11.00
CA GLY A 141 -8.58 -6.59 11.46
C GLY A 141 -8.51 -6.67 12.98
N LEU A 142 -8.10 -5.57 13.62
CA LEU A 142 -7.98 -5.45 15.07
C LEU A 142 -9.33 -5.56 15.78
N ALA A 143 -10.41 -5.03 15.21
CA ALA A 143 -11.75 -5.15 15.77
C ALA A 143 -12.19 -6.62 15.83
N ILE A 144 -11.96 -7.39 14.76
CA ILE A 144 -12.26 -8.82 14.72
C ILE A 144 -11.36 -9.60 15.69
N ASN A 145 -10.07 -9.28 15.74
CA ASN A 145 -9.14 -9.89 16.70
C ASN A 145 -9.59 -9.63 18.16
N THR A 146 -9.95 -8.39 18.49
CA THR A 146 -10.46 -8.02 19.82
C THR A 146 -11.74 -8.81 20.17
N LEU A 147 -12.68 -8.89 19.23
CA LEU A 147 -13.92 -9.63 19.42
C LEU A 147 -13.67 -11.15 19.57
N MET A 148 -12.69 -11.69 18.85
CA MET A 148 -12.24 -13.08 19.01
C MET A 148 -11.66 -13.33 20.41
N LEU A 149 -10.73 -12.47 20.87
CA LEU A 149 -10.12 -12.59 22.20
C LEU A 149 -11.13 -12.46 23.34
N SER A 150 -12.19 -11.67 23.14
CA SER A 150 -13.29 -11.54 24.11
C SER A 150 -14.25 -12.75 24.13
N GLY A 151 -14.13 -13.69 23.19
CA GLY A 151 -15.07 -14.80 23.00
C GLY A 151 -16.35 -14.44 22.26
N SER A 152 -16.47 -13.20 21.75
CA SER A 152 -17.63 -12.75 20.97
C SER A 152 -17.61 -13.24 19.51
N LEU A 153 -16.45 -13.68 19.02
CA LEU A 153 -16.26 -14.34 17.73
C LEU A 153 -15.52 -15.67 17.88
N PRO A 154 -15.59 -16.58 16.89
CA PRO A 154 -14.86 -17.86 16.92
C PRO A 154 -13.36 -17.66 17.14
N SER A 155 -12.76 -18.49 17.99
CA SER A 155 -11.35 -18.41 18.39
C SER A 155 -10.35 -18.94 17.36
N ASP A 156 -10.82 -19.49 16.24
CA ASP A 156 -10.01 -20.10 15.18
C ASP A 156 -9.80 -19.17 13.98
N LEU A 157 -10.25 -17.91 14.08
CA LEU A 157 -10.05 -16.90 13.04
C LEU A 157 -8.57 -16.53 12.92
N ARG A 158 -8.07 -16.51 11.69
CA ARG A 158 -6.71 -16.09 11.36
C ARG A 158 -6.74 -15.13 10.18
N ASP A 159 -6.00 -14.03 10.27
CA ASP A 159 -5.87 -13.07 9.17
C ASP A 159 -5.43 -13.76 7.87
N GLY A 160 -5.99 -13.28 6.76
CA GLY A 160 -5.69 -13.74 5.42
C GLY A 160 -5.29 -12.60 4.50
N LYS A 161 -5.72 -12.67 3.24
CA LYS A 161 -5.43 -11.64 2.25
C LYS A 161 -6.30 -10.39 2.47
N ALA A 162 -5.83 -9.26 1.99
CA ALA A 162 -6.62 -8.04 1.96
C ALA A 162 -6.60 -7.37 0.58
N SER A 163 -7.62 -6.58 0.32
CA SER A 163 -7.71 -5.63 -0.79
C SER A 163 -8.11 -4.29 -0.21
N HIS A 164 -7.40 -3.24 -0.60
CA HIS A 164 -7.63 -1.85 -0.18
C HIS A 164 -7.94 -0.96 -1.37
N TYR A 165 -8.50 -1.53 -2.44
CA TYR A 165 -8.98 -0.79 -3.60
C TYR A 165 -10.28 -0.04 -3.27
N PRO A 166 -10.39 1.26 -3.63
CA PRO A 166 -11.65 1.99 -3.54
C PRO A 166 -12.81 1.23 -4.22
N GLY A 167 -13.92 1.05 -3.51
CA GLY A 167 -15.10 0.32 -4.00
C GLY A 167 -14.98 -1.21 -4.02
N ALA A 168 -13.81 -1.77 -3.69
CA ALA A 168 -13.55 -3.22 -3.69
C ALA A 168 -12.69 -3.65 -2.48
N ALA A 169 -12.78 -2.92 -1.37
CA ALA A 169 -11.98 -3.17 -0.18
C ALA A 169 -12.58 -4.31 0.66
N PHE A 170 -11.72 -5.22 1.11
CA PHE A 170 -12.07 -6.29 2.05
C PHE A 170 -10.84 -6.77 2.83
N VAL A 171 -11.09 -7.32 4.02
CA VAL A 171 -10.12 -8.16 4.74
C VAL A 171 -10.64 -9.60 4.81
N GLU A 172 -9.75 -10.55 4.59
CA GLU A 172 -10.04 -11.98 4.60
C GLU A 172 -9.58 -12.63 5.91
N PHE A 173 -10.32 -13.62 6.37
CA PHE A 173 -9.94 -14.47 7.50
C PHE A 173 -10.13 -15.94 7.11
N ALA A 174 -9.15 -16.77 7.44
CA ALA A 174 -9.38 -18.21 7.56
C ALA A 174 -10.25 -18.46 8.81
N GLY A 175 -11.34 -19.20 8.64
CA GLY A 175 -12.40 -19.37 9.62
C GLY A 175 -13.71 -18.67 9.22
N LEU A 176 -14.81 -19.04 9.89
CA LEU A 176 -16.16 -18.60 9.53
C LEU A 176 -16.74 -17.60 10.54
N ILE A 177 -16.72 -16.32 10.17
CA ILE A 177 -17.37 -15.24 10.93
C ILE A 177 -18.90 -15.33 10.71
N PRO A 178 -19.73 -15.44 11.76
CA PRO A 178 -21.19 -15.47 11.61
C PRO A 178 -21.70 -14.25 10.84
N GLY A 179 -22.63 -14.46 9.89
CA GLY A 179 -23.21 -13.35 9.12
C GLY A 179 -23.98 -12.34 9.99
N THR A 180 -24.45 -12.77 11.15
CA THR A 180 -25.09 -11.94 12.19
C THR A 180 -24.11 -11.03 12.93
N ALA A 181 -22.80 -11.25 12.81
CA ALA A 181 -21.79 -10.46 13.51
C ALA A 181 -21.48 -9.12 12.82
N LYS A 182 -22.12 -8.80 11.68
CA LYS A 182 -21.86 -7.57 10.93
C LYS A 182 -21.99 -6.32 11.82
N ASP A 183 -23.10 -6.20 12.54
CA ASP A 183 -23.38 -4.99 13.33
C ASP A 183 -22.53 -4.95 14.61
N LEU A 184 -22.15 -6.11 15.16
CA LEU A 184 -21.17 -6.21 16.24
C LEU A 184 -19.78 -5.72 15.80
N ILE A 185 -19.31 -6.15 14.62
CA ILE A 185 -18.03 -5.71 14.06
C ILE A 185 -18.08 -4.21 13.75
N GLN A 186 -19.18 -3.72 13.16
CA GLN A 186 -19.37 -2.29 12.90
C GLN A 186 -19.28 -1.49 14.20
N ALA A 187 -19.98 -1.90 15.25
CA ALA A 187 -19.94 -1.21 16.54
C ALA A 187 -18.53 -1.16 17.14
N LYS A 188 -17.75 -2.24 17.01
CA LYS A 188 -16.36 -2.25 17.49
C LYS A 188 -15.44 -1.36 16.65
N VAL A 189 -15.64 -1.33 15.33
CA VAL A 189 -14.91 -0.42 14.43
C VAL A 189 -15.23 1.04 14.76
N ASP A 190 -16.51 1.37 14.97
CA ASP A 190 -16.94 2.73 15.34
C ASP A 190 -16.36 3.15 16.69
N GLU A 191 -16.34 2.25 17.67
CA GLU A 191 -15.69 2.47 18.98
C GLU A 191 -14.19 2.81 18.80
N MET A 192 -13.46 2.03 17.99
CA MET A 192 -12.04 2.26 17.73
C MET A 192 -11.79 3.58 17.01
N VAL A 193 -12.57 3.90 15.97
CA VAL A 193 -12.42 5.16 15.23
C VAL A 193 -12.74 6.36 16.12
N ALA A 194 -13.77 6.26 16.97
CA ALA A 194 -14.15 7.30 17.92
C ALA A 194 -13.10 7.53 19.02
N ALA A 195 -12.31 6.52 19.37
CA ALA A 195 -11.19 6.66 20.31
C ALA A 195 -10.03 7.50 19.74
N ASP A 196 -9.99 7.71 18.42
CA ASP A 196 -9.02 8.56 17.73
C ASP A 196 -7.55 8.27 18.10
N LEU A 197 -7.21 6.99 18.16
CA LEU A 197 -5.88 6.55 18.54
C LEU A 197 -4.83 6.97 17.48
N PRO A 198 -3.58 7.26 17.92
CA PRO A 198 -2.49 7.56 17.01
C PRO A 198 -2.12 6.31 16.19
N VAL A 199 -1.68 6.55 14.96
CA VAL A 199 -1.13 5.51 14.07
C VAL A 199 0.37 5.74 13.95
N GLY A 200 1.15 4.85 14.56
CA GLY A 200 2.60 4.88 14.61
C GLY A 200 3.24 4.02 13.53
N ILE A 201 4.37 4.49 13.00
CA ILE A 201 5.25 3.70 12.12
C ILE A 201 6.51 3.38 12.90
N HIS A 202 6.81 2.08 12.99
CA HIS A 202 7.95 1.56 13.71
C HIS A 202 8.78 0.63 12.81
N PHE A 203 10.02 0.43 13.21
CA PHE A 203 10.90 -0.58 12.63
C PHE A 203 11.38 -1.47 13.78
N TRP A 204 10.77 -2.64 13.92
CA TRP A 204 11.03 -3.58 15.01
C TRP A 204 11.97 -4.69 14.56
N SER A 205 12.58 -5.40 15.52
CA SER A 205 13.25 -6.66 15.20
C SER A 205 12.24 -7.70 14.70
N GLU A 206 12.69 -8.72 13.96
CA GLU A 206 11.80 -9.81 13.55
C GLU A 206 11.20 -10.55 14.76
N GLU A 207 11.97 -10.71 15.84
CA GLU A 207 11.50 -11.33 17.08
C GLU A 207 10.38 -10.52 17.72
N GLU A 208 10.58 -9.21 17.90
CA GLU A 208 9.59 -8.31 18.49
C GLU A 208 8.32 -8.24 17.64
N ALA A 209 8.46 -8.18 16.32
CA ALA A 209 7.32 -8.19 15.41
C ALA A 209 6.56 -9.53 15.46
N ARG A 210 7.24 -10.68 15.59
CA ARG A 210 6.58 -11.99 15.75
C ARG A 210 5.81 -12.10 17.06
N GLU A 211 6.30 -11.47 18.12
CA GLU A 211 5.66 -11.48 19.43
C GLU A 211 4.46 -10.54 19.51
N LYS A 212 4.60 -9.31 18.98
CA LYS A 212 3.65 -8.22 19.25
C LYS A 212 2.63 -7.97 18.15
N CYS A 213 2.92 -8.34 16.90
CA CYS A 213 2.01 -8.04 15.80
C CYS A 213 0.88 -9.06 15.65
N THR A 214 -0.28 -8.56 15.21
CA THR A 214 -1.36 -9.35 14.62
C THR A 214 -1.05 -9.68 13.16
N GLY A 215 -1.65 -10.74 12.62
CA GLY A 215 -1.52 -11.09 11.20
C GLY A 215 -0.11 -11.48 10.76
N VAL A 216 0.74 -11.90 11.71
CA VAL A 216 2.09 -12.38 11.44
C VAL A 216 2.02 -13.64 10.57
N VAL A 217 2.51 -13.52 9.34
CA VAL A 217 2.75 -14.68 8.46
C VAL A 217 4.15 -15.26 8.74
N GLU A 218 4.44 -16.50 8.36
CA GLU A 218 5.79 -17.04 8.61
C GLU A 218 6.91 -16.31 7.84
N SER A 219 6.56 -15.71 6.70
CA SER A 219 7.49 -15.26 5.66
C SER A 219 7.81 -13.76 5.63
N PHE A 220 7.35 -12.95 6.58
CA PHE A 220 7.77 -11.54 6.62
C PHE A 220 9.24 -11.44 7.05
N LYS A 221 9.96 -10.52 6.42
CA LYS A 221 11.38 -10.26 6.68
C LYS A 221 11.59 -8.77 6.85
N GLY A 222 12.47 -8.42 7.78
CA GLY A 222 12.96 -7.04 7.90
C GLY A 222 14.02 -6.73 6.84
N ASP A 223 14.28 -5.45 6.62
CA ASP A 223 15.49 -5.01 5.93
C ASP A 223 16.54 -4.53 6.95
N GLU A 224 17.50 -3.72 6.51
CA GLU A 224 18.55 -3.16 7.38
C GLU A 224 17.99 -2.30 8.53
N ASP A 225 16.83 -1.66 8.33
CA ASP A 225 16.16 -0.87 9.36
C ASP A 225 15.28 -1.75 10.27
N GLY A 226 14.92 -2.97 9.84
CA GLY A 226 14.08 -3.92 10.57
C GLY A 226 12.75 -4.21 9.86
N VAL A 227 11.80 -4.78 10.59
CA VAL A 227 10.44 -5.02 10.09
C VAL A 227 9.64 -3.74 10.26
N ARG A 228 9.14 -3.19 9.14
CA ARG A 228 8.22 -2.06 9.19
C ARG A 228 6.88 -2.50 9.78
N VAL A 229 6.49 -1.85 10.88
CA VAL A 229 5.28 -2.12 11.64
C VAL A 229 4.41 -0.87 11.68
N VAL A 230 3.11 -1.08 11.54
CA VAL A 230 2.08 -0.07 11.74
C VAL A 230 1.36 -0.42 13.03
N GLU A 231 1.44 0.48 14.02
CA GLU A 231 0.81 0.34 15.33
C GLU A 231 -0.36 1.31 15.45
N ILE A 232 -1.48 0.86 16.01
CA ILE A 232 -2.67 1.68 16.24
C ILE A 232 -2.90 1.76 17.75
N GLY A 233 -2.40 2.82 18.37
CA GLY A 233 -2.42 3.02 19.82
C GLY A 233 -2.00 1.77 20.58
N ASP A 234 -2.79 1.40 21.59
CA ASP A 234 -2.65 0.19 22.39
C ASP A 234 -3.50 -0.99 21.88
N VAL A 235 -4.21 -0.82 20.75
CA VAL A 235 -5.15 -1.82 20.23
C VAL A 235 -4.42 -2.95 19.51
N GLY A 236 -3.33 -2.63 18.82
CA GLY A 236 -2.49 -3.64 18.18
C GLY A 236 -1.70 -3.11 16.99
N SER A 237 -0.97 -4.01 16.35
CA SER A 237 -0.01 -3.68 15.30
C SER A 237 0.02 -4.76 14.21
N TYR A 238 0.51 -4.39 13.02
CA TYR A 238 0.69 -5.28 11.88
C TYR A 238 2.04 -5.02 11.19
N PRO A 239 2.75 -6.07 10.71
CA PRO A 239 3.83 -5.89 9.75
C PRO A 239 3.22 -5.41 8.43
N CYS A 240 3.53 -4.17 8.01
CA CYS A 240 2.90 -3.57 6.84
C CYS A 240 3.84 -2.58 6.13
N GLY A 241 3.88 -2.66 4.80
CA GLY A 241 4.65 -1.77 3.94
C GLY A 241 3.87 -0.62 3.30
N GLY A 242 2.56 -0.52 3.58
CA GLY A 242 1.65 0.46 2.97
C GLY A 242 1.72 1.86 3.58
N THR A 243 0.94 2.79 3.02
CA THR A 243 0.77 4.14 3.57
C THR A 243 -0.44 4.20 4.49
N HIS A 244 -0.34 5.00 5.54
CA HIS A 244 -1.35 5.09 6.60
C HIS A 244 -1.60 6.54 6.98
N VAL A 245 -2.82 6.80 7.48
CA VAL A 245 -3.16 8.06 8.16
C VAL A 245 -2.40 8.18 9.49
N ARG A 246 -2.35 9.38 10.10
CA ARG A 246 -1.63 9.60 11.38
C ARG A 246 -2.47 9.31 12.63
N ALA A 247 -3.79 9.34 12.50
CA ALA A 247 -4.72 9.08 13.59
C ALA A 247 -6.03 8.50 13.03
N LEU A 248 -6.76 7.76 13.85
CA LEU A 248 -7.96 7.05 13.38
C LEU A 248 -9.07 7.99 12.90
N ARG A 249 -9.22 9.21 13.44
CA ARG A 249 -10.20 10.19 12.93
C ARG A 249 -10.03 10.49 11.45
N GLU A 250 -8.80 10.43 10.93
CA GLU A 250 -8.49 10.74 9.54
C GLU A 250 -9.06 9.70 8.57
N CYS A 251 -9.38 8.49 9.05
CA CYS A 251 -10.11 7.51 8.23
C CYS A 251 -11.48 8.04 7.78
N GLY A 252 -12.09 8.94 8.56
CA GLY A 252 -13.49 9.31 8.43
C GLY A 252 -14.40 8.19 8.92
N GLN A 253 -15.57 8.03 8.31
CA GLN A 253 -16.49 6.95 8.68
C GLN A 253 -16.07 5.64 8.01
N VAL A 254 -15.78 4.60 8.81
CA VAL A 254 -15.49 3.25 8.30
C VAL A 254 -16.77 2.41 8.32
N VAL A 255 -17.21 1.92 7.16
CA VAL A 255 -18.49 1.20 7.03
C VAL A 255 -18.26 -0.24 6.58
N VAL A 256 -18.63 -1.19 7.44
CA VAL A 256 -18.70 -2.62 7.13
C VAL A 256 -19.90 -2.88 6.21
N ARG A 257 -19.62 -3.27 4.97
CA ARG A 257 -20.63 -3.52 3.94
C ARG A 257 -21.26 -4.90 4.06
N GLY A 258 -20.47 -5.90 4.40
CA GLY A 258 -21.00 -7.25 4.56
C GLY A 258 -19.93 -8.32 4.71
N ILE A 259 -20.39 -9.51 5.10
CA ILE A 259 -19.57 -10.68 5.38
C ILE A 259 -19.93 -11.78 4.39
N LYS A 260 -19.01 -12.11 3.48
CA LYS A 260 -19.15 -13.26 2.57
C LYS A 260 -18.40 -14.44 3.16
N ARG A 261 -18.97 -15.64 3.07
CA ARG A 261 -18.39 -16.89 3.58
C ARG A 261 -18.31 -17.91 2.46
N GLN A 262 -17.14 -18.50 2.25
CA GLN A 262 -16.97 -19.52 1.23
C GLN A 262 -15.78 -20.42 1.58
N LYS A 263 -15.98 -21.75 1.56
CA LYS A 263 -14.92 -22.76 1.71
C LYS A 263 -14.00 -22.52 2.94
N GLY A 264 -14.60 -22.23 4.11
CA GLY A 264 -13.86 -21.99 5.34
C GLY A 264 -13.18 -20.62 5.43
N ILE A 265 -13.47 -19.71 4.49
CA ILE A 265 -12.93 -18.35 4.46
C ILE A 265 -14.07 -17.35 4.64
N SER A 266 -13.81 -16.29 5.41
CA SER A 266 -14.68 -15.13 5.55
C SER A 266 -14.04 -13.89 4.92
N LYS A 267 -14.82 -13.10 4.18
CA LYS A 267 -14.42 -11.81 3.63
C LYS A 267 -15.32 -10.72 4.19
N VAL A 268 -14.74 -9.78 4.92
CA VAL A 268 -15.42 -8.62 5.46
C VAL A 268 -15.14 -7.45 4.52
N SER A 269 -16.15 -7.12 3.71
CA SER A 269 -16.08 -5.98 2.79
C SER A 269 -16.40 -4.68 3.51
N TYR A 270 -15.74 -3.60 3.12
CA TYR A 270 -15.89 -2.30 3.77
C TYR A 270 -15.58 -1.13 2.82
N GLU A 271 -15.81 0.08 3.30
CA GLU A 271 -15.40 1.32 2.65
C GLU A 271 -15.13 2.40 3.71
N VAL A 272 -14.55 3.52 3.26
CA VAL A 272 -14.44 4.75 4.04
C VAL A 272 -15.29 5.84 3.40
N ARG A 273 -15.87 6.72 4.22
CA ARG A 273 -16.61 7.91 3.79
C ARG A 273 -16.10 9.14 4.49
N ASP A 274 -16.29 10.28 3.85
CA ASP A 274 -16.13 11.58 4.49
C ASP A 274 -17.21 11.78 5.54
N VAL A 275 -16.87 12.55 6.57
CA VAL A 275 -17.74 12.85 7.73
C VAL A 275 -18.19 14.31 7.65
#